data_AF-A0A6I9XPI4-F1
#
_entry.id   AF-A0A6I9XPI4-F1
#
_cell.length_a   1.000
_cell.length_b   1.000
_cell.length_c   1.000
_cell.angle_alpha   90.00
_cell.angle_beta   90.00
_cell.angle_gamma   90.00
#
_symmetry.space_group_name_H-M   'P 1'
#
loop_
_entity.id
_entity.type
_entity.pdbx_description
1 polymer ?
#
loop_
_entity_poly.entity_id
_entity_poly.type
_entity_poly.pdbx_seq_one_letter_code
_entity_poly.pdbx_strand_id
1 'polypeptide(L)'
;MDERKLLPLLILFLAGWQEAVAVVPMRHVAVDVGKDLKLACADESALSHFEESSVMWIREGREDEQISRLKVEPNGVLELLNVSVDDAGNYSCTLDGELAARINVEVRTPPPALHNVWVKPSTILANILWEVAGTGGYPIIDFTAEYRLKPVAGEEPEDWKPITPTHIPPNSRQIDVYHLVPNTTYSFRVWATNQLGKGEVVEVEGHTHYSVEELELARHLLAGVENFDTRVWVAAVGIVMGTLMILGLGTCYLLYRECKAPSGGAGGD
;
A
#
# COMPACT_ATOMS: atom_id res chain seq x y z
N MET A 1 -48.71 -35.12 -52.15
CA MET A 1 -48.30 -33.85 -51.53
C MET A 1 -47.02 -34.13 -50.75
N ASP A 2 -45.94 -33.42 -51.09
CA ASP A 2 -44.57 -33.79 -50.78
C ASP A 2 -44.14 -33.28 -49.39
N GLU A 3 -43.97 -34.18 -48.41
CA GLU A 3 -43.56 -33.84 -47.03
C GLU A 3 -42.16 -33.20 -46.95
N ARG A 4 -41.37 -33.26 -48.04
CA ARG A 4 -40.03 -32.67 -48.12
C ARG A 4 -40.02 -31.15 -48.35
N LYS A 5 -41.18 -30.53 -48.59
CA LYS A 5 -41.29 -29.07 -48.79
C LYS A 5 -41.65 -28.29 -47.51
N LEU A 6 -42.03 -28.96 -46.42
CA LEU A 6 -42.43 -28.31 -45.17
C LEU A 6 -41.25 -27.98 -44.25
N LEU A 7 -40.20 -28.80 -44.26
CA LEU A 7 -38.99 -28.62 -43.44
C LEU A 7 -38.20 -27.31 -43.72
N PRO A 8 -37.96 -26.89 -44.98
CA PRO A 8 -37.22 -25.65 -45.23
C PRO A 8 -38.06 -24.38 -44.97
N LEU A 9 -39.40 -24.49 -45.05
CA LEU A 9 -40.31 -23.40 -44.67
C LEU A 9 -40.35 -23.22 -43.15
N LEU A 10 -40.31 -24.30 -42.37
CA LEU A 10 -40.30 -24.23 -40.90
C LEU A 10 -39.01 -23.57 -40.36
N ILE A 11 -37.87 -23.77 -41.03
CA ILE A 11 -36.57 -23.19 -40.65
C ILE A 11 -36.52 -21.68 -40.95
N LEU A 12 -37.16 -21.22 -42.04
CA LEU A 12 -37.29 -19.80 -42.34
C LEU A 12 -38.22 -19.04 -41.37
N PHE A 13 -39.18 -19.73 -40.76
CA PHE A 13 -40.02 -19.16 -39.69
C PHE A 13 -39.31 -19.06 -38.34
N LEU A 14 -38.30 -19.91 -38.06
CA LEU A 14 -37.54 -19.88 -36.80
C LEU A 14 -36.36 -18.90 -36.81
N ALA A 15 -35.92 -18.44 -37.98
CA ALA A 15 -34.81 -17.48 -38.11
C ALA A 15 -35.25 -16.00 -38.11
N GLY A 16 -36.55 -15.73 -37.97
CA GLY A 16 -37.11 -14.38 -38.12
C GLY A 16 -37.34 -13.58 -36.84
N TRP A 17 -37.13 -14.17 -35.66
CA TRP A 17 -37.48 -13.54 -34.38
C TRP A 17 -36.42 -13.82 -33.32
N GLN A 18 -35.24 -13.27 -33.51
CA GLN A 18 -34.35 -12.95 -32.40
C GLN A 18 -34.07 -11.46 -32.48
N GLU A 19 -35.06 -10.66 -32.07
CA GLU A 19 -34.76 -9.32 -31.60
C GLU A 19 -33.78 -9.47 -30.44
N ALA A 20 -32.52 -9.11 -30.68
CA ALA A 20 -31.55 -8.99 -29.61
C ALA A 20 -32.11 -7.94 -28.65
N VAL A 21 -32.50 -8.35 -27.44
CA VAL A 21 -32.82 -7.42 -26.36
C VAL A 21 -31.62 -6.48 -26.23
N ALA A 22 -31.80 -5.21 -26.55
CA ALA A 22 -30.73 -4.23 -26.46
C ALA A 22 -30.36 -4.08 -24.99
N VAL A 23 -29.21 -4.65 -24.61
CA VAL A 23 -28.71 -4.55 -23.23
C VAL A 23 -28.13 -3.15 -23.04
N VAL A 24 -28.73 -2.37 -22.15
CA VAL A 24 -28.22 -1.04 -21.77
C VAL A 24 -26.83 -1.20 -21.11
N PRO A 25 -25.78 -0.58 -21.65
CA PRO A 25 -24.42 -0.73 -21.13
C PRO A 25 -24.25 -0.02 -19.77
N MET A 26 -23.35 -0.57 -18.93
CA MET A 26 -23.03 0.00 -17.62
C MET A 26 -21.95 1.08 -17.74
N ARG A 27 -22.30 2.35 -17.55
CA ARG A 27 -21.34 3.46 -17.48
C ARG A 27 -20.67 3.52 -16.11
N HIS A 28 -19.41 3.92 -16.04
CA HIS A 28 -18.68 4.02 -14.77
C HIS A 28 -18.31 5.49 -14.55
N VAL A 29 -18.62 6.01 -13.36
CA VAL A 29 -18.35 7.39 -12.97
C VAL A 29 -17.69 7.38 -11.61
N ALA A 30 -16.54 8.05 -11.51
CA ALA A 30 -15.85 8.23 -10.24
C ALA A 30 -15.93 9.69 -9.80
N VAL A 31 -16.22 9.93 -8.53
CA VAL A 31 -16.32 11.26 -7.93
C VAL A 31 -15.58 11.31 -6.61
N ASP A 32 -14.89 12.42 -6.33
CA ASP A 32 -14.20 12.59 -5.06
C ASP A 32 -15.20 13.00 -3.97
N VAL A 33 -15.01 12.49 -2.75
CA VAL A 33 -15.87 12.81 -1.60
C VAL A 33 -16.01 14.32 -1.39
N GLY A 34 -17.23 14.78 -1.11
CA GLY A 34 -17.57 16.19 -0.91
C GLY A 34 -17.67 17.03 -2.18
N LYS A 35 -17.46 16.45 -3.37
CA LYS A 35 -17.80 17.09 -4.66
C LYS A 35 -19.26 16.84 -5.02
N ASP A 36 -19.74 17.62 -5.98
CA ASP A 36 -21.08 17.45 -6.54
C ASP A 36 -21.02 16.49 -7.73
N LEU A 37 -22.02 15.62 -7.84
CA LEU A 37 -22.16 14.61 -8.88
C LEU A 37 -23.33 14.94 -9.79
N LYS A 38 -23.11 14.85 -11.10
CA LYS A 38 -24.16 15.01 -12.12
C LYS A 38 -24.22 13.77 -12.99
N LEU A 39 -25.36 13.10 -13.01
CA LEU A 39 -25.59 11.92 -13.85
C LEU A 39 -26.65 12.24 -14.91
N ALA A 40 -26.26 12.19 -16.18
CA ALA A 40 -27.21 12.27 -17.29
C ALA A 40 -27.86 10.90 -17.54
N CYS A 41 -29.18 10.91 -17.76
CA CYS A 41 -29.99 9.73 -18.07
C CYS A 41 -29.82 9.24 -19.52
N ALA A 42 -29.56 10.16 -20.45
CA ALA A 42 -29.28 9.85 -21.86
C ALA A 42 -28.17 10.76 -22.39
N ASP A 43 -27.55 10.36 -23.51
CA ASP A 43 -26.57 11.20 -24.19
C ASP A 43 -27.25 12.44 -24.79
N GLU A 44 -26.48 13.52 -24.98
CA GLU A 44 -26.99 14.83 -25.43
C GLU A 44 -27.80 14.77 -26.74
N SER A 45 -27.63 13.72 -27.55
CA SER A 45 -28.37 13.49 -28.80
C SER A 45 -29.84 13.08 -28.62
N ALA A 46 -30.27 12.70 -27.41
CA ALA A 46 -31.67 12.33 -27.10
C ALA A 46 -32.47 13.44 -26.40
N LEU A 47 -31.87 14.62 -26.22
CA LEU A 47 -32.43 15.74 -25.44
C LEU A 47 -33.73 16.35 -25.99
N SER A 48 -34.11 16.06 -27.23
CA SER A 48 -35.30 16.65 -27.87
C SER A 48 -36.64 16.09 -27.40
N HIS A 49 -36.65 15.03 -26.58
CA HIS A 49 -37.87 14.40 -26.07
C HIS A 49 -38.10 14.58 -24.56
N PHE A 50 -37.20 15.24 -23.83
CA PHE A 50 -37.27 15.30 -22.36
C PHE A 50 -38.37 16.22 -21.80
N GLU A 51 -38.91 17.17 -22.58
CA GLU A 51 -39.90 18.14 -22.07
C GLU A 51 -41.25 17.49 -21.68
N GLU A 52 -41.50 16.24 -22.10
CA GLU A 52 -42.76 15.52 -21.84
C GLU A 52 -42.57 14.09 -21.31
N SER A 53 -41.31 13.63 -21.18
CA SER A 53 -40.99 12.29 -20.69
C SER A 53 -40.85 12.25 -19.17
N SER A 54 -41.37 11.19 -18.57
CA SER A 54 -41.23 10.90 -17.14
C SER A 54 -39.87 10.25 -16.86
N VAL A 55 -38.97 10.99 -16.21
CA VAL A 55 -37.65 10.51 -15.79
C VAL A 55 -37.69 10.07 -14.33
N MET A 56 -37.28 8.84 -14.05
CA MET A 56 -37.12 8.35 -12.67
C MET A 56 -35.72 7.78 -12.45
N TRP A 57 -35.18 8.08 -11.27
CA TRP A 57 -33.87 7.59 -10.84
C TRP A 57 -34.02 6.63 -9.67
N ILE A 58 -33.34 5.49 -9.75
CA ILE A 58 -33.34 4.44 -8.73
C ILE A 58 -31.89 4.10 -8.40
N ARG A 59 -31.55 3.99 -7.11
CA ARG A 59 -30.21 3.60 -6.65
C ARG A 59 -30.27 2.26 -5.93
N GLU A 60 -29.55 1.26 -6.42
CA GLU A 60 -29.51 -0.10 -5.86
C GLU A 60 -30.90 -0.74 -5.64
N GLY A 61 -31.89 -0.35 -6.44
CA GLY A 61 -33.29 -0.81 -6.27
C GLY A 61 -34.09 -0.10 -5.18
N ARG A 62 -33.55 0.98 -4.58
CA ARG A 62 -34.26 1.88 -3.67
C ARG A 62 -34.66 3.16 -4.40
N GLU A 63 -35.92 3.57 -4.23
CA GLU A 63 -36.40 4.89 -4.63
C GLU A 63 -35.94 5.89 -3.56
N ASP A 64 -34.85 6.60 -3.84
CA ASP A 64 -34.22 7.53 -2.90
C ASP A 64 -34.81 8.94 -2.97
N GLU A 65 -36.14 9.03 -3.01
CA GLU A 65 -36.89 10.31 -3.02
C GLU A 65 -36.66 11.16 -1.76
N GLN A 66 -36.01 10.60 -0.73
CA GLN A 66 -35.88 11.19 0.59
C GLN A 66 -34.49 11.78 0.92
N ILE A 67 -33.55 11.75 -0.03
CA ILE A 67 -32.25 12.39 0.16
C ILE A 67 -32.38 13.88 -0.18
N SER A 68 -32.39 14.75 0.84
CA SER A 68 -32.53 16.22 0.67
C SER A 68 -31.45 16.87 -0.19
N ARG A 69 -30.32 16.19 -0.40
CA ARG A 69 -29.17 16.62 -1.22
C ARG A 69 -29.28 16.19 -2.69
N LEU A 70 -30.29 15.37 -3.02
CA LEU A 70 -30.52 14.81 -4.33
C LEU A 70 -31.64 15.59 -5.03
N LYS A 71 -31.36 16.05 -6.24
CA LYS A 71 -32.28 16.82 -7.08
C LYS A 71 -32.27 16.27 -8.49
N VAL A 72 -33.45 16.00 -9.04
CA VAL A 72 -33.60 15.65 -10.46
C VAL A 72 -34.02 16.92 -11.21
N GLU A 73 -33.20 17.33 -12.18
CA GLU A 73 -33.49 18.47 -13.04
C GLU A 73 -34.48 18.06 -14.17
N PRO A 74 -35.27 19.01 -14.72
CA PRO A 74 -36.24 18.72 -15.78
C PRO A 74 -35.66 18.11 -17.06
N ASN A 75 -34.35 18.28 -17.27
CA ASN A 75 -33.61 17.67 -18.38
C ASN A 75 -33.20 16.21 -18.12
N GLY A 76 -33.69 15.60 -17.04
CA GLY A 76 -33.40 14.22 -16.66
C GLY A 76 -32.03 14.00 -15.99
N VAL A 77 -31.32 15.08 -15.64
CA VAL A 77 -30.03 14.99 -14.94
C VAL A 77 -30.26 14.86 -13.44
N LEU A 78 -29.66 13.84 -12.83
CA LEU A 78 -29.57 13.71 -11.38
C LEU A 78 -28.39 14.54 -10.86
N GLU A 79 -28.67 15.51 -10.00
CA GLU A 79 -27.67 16.29 -9.27
C GLU A 79 -27.66 15.88 -7.81
N LEU A 80 -26.49 15.47 -7.32
CA LEU A 80 -26.26 15.10 -5.93
C LEU A 80 -25.17 15.99 -5.35
N LEU A 81 -25.53 16.78 -4.35
CA LEU A 81 -24.62 17.72 -3.70
C LEU A 81 -23.87 17.07 -2.55
N ASN A 82 -22.59 17.43 -2.40
CA ASN A 82 -21.73 17.00 -1.30
C ASN A 82 -21.76 15.47 -1.12
N VAL A 83 -21.24 14.74 -2.11
CA VAL A 83 -21.27 13.27 -2.17
C VAL A 83 -20.55 12.63 -1.00
N SER A 84 -21.19 11.65 -0.35
CA SER A 84 -20.60 10.83 0.71
C SER A 84 -20.23 9.42 0.22
N VAL A 85 -19.48 8.66 1.03
CA VAL A 85 -19.11 7.27 0.71
C VAL A 85 -20.34 6.38 0.56
N ASP A 86 -21.39 6.66 1.34
CA ASP A 86 -22.65 5.91 1.31
C ASP A 86 -23.46 6.15 0.03
N ASP A 87 -23.13 7.19 -0.74
CA ASP A 87 -23.79 7.53 -2.01
C ASP A 87 -23.22 6.68 -3.19
N ALA A 88 -22.18 5.88 -2.96
CA ALA A 88 -21.66 4.94 -3.96
C ALA A 88 -22.69 3.85 -4.30
N GLY A 89 -22.60 3.29 -5.51
CA GLY A 89 -23.43 2.16 -5.93
C GLY A 89 -23.97 2.28 -7.35
N ASN A 90 -24.97 1.44 -7.65
CA ASN A 90 -25.54 1.33 -9.00
C ASN A 90 -26.78 2.21 -9.14
N TYR A 91 -26.68 3.21 -10.01
CA TYR A 91 -27.77 4.10 -10.39
C TYR A 91 -28.39 3.62 -11.71
N SER A 92 -29.71 3.60 -11.77
CA SER A 92 -30.48 3.31 -12.97
C SER A 92 -31.45 4.45 -13.24
N CYS A 93 -31.50 4.86 -14.50
CA CYS A 93 -32.47 5.83 -14.98
C CYS A 93 -33.51 5.12 -15.86
N THR A 94 -34.79 5.38 -15.59
CA THR A 94 -35.89 4.98 -16.46
C THR A 94 -36.51 6.21 -17.12
N LEU A 95 -36.77 6.11 -18.42
CA LEU A 95 -37.43 7.11 -19.24
C LEU A 95 -38.74 6.49 -19.75
N ASP A 96 -39.89 7.06 -19.40
CA ASP A 96 -41.21 6.57 -19.81
C ASP A 96 -41.46 5.08 -19.51
N GLY A 97 -40.87 4.59 -18.41
CA GLY A 97 -40.97 3.21 -17.97
C GLY A 97 -39.95 2.24 -18.58
N GLU A 98 -39.12 2.70 -19.52
CA GLU A 98 -38.03 1.91 -20.10
C GLU A 98 -36.67 2.26 -19.48
N LEU A 99 -35.84 1.25 -19.24
CA LEU A 99 -34.49 1.48 -18.70
C LEU A 99 -33.63 2.18 -19.76
N ALA A 100 -33.23 3.42 -19.47
CA ALA A 100 -32.46 4.26 -20.38
C ALA A 100 -30.95 4.22 -20.09
N ALA A 101 -30.55 4.20 -18.81
CA ALA A 101 -29.15 4.17 -18.42
C ALA A 101 -28.89 3.36 -17.15
N ARG A 102 -27.68 2.79 -17.08
CA ARG A 102 -27.11 2.14 -15.91
C ARG A 102 -25.74 2.73 -15.63
N ILE A 103 -25.50 3.18 -14.39
CA ILE A 103 -24.29 3.89 -14.01
C ILE A 103 -23.77 3.33 -12.68
N ASN A 104 -22.52 2.87 -12.66
CA ASN A 104 -21.81 2.52 -11.43
C ASN A 104 -21.08 3.78 -10.94
N VAL A 105 -21.46 4.26 -9.77
CA VAL A 105 -20.83 5.42 -9.13
C VAL A 105 -19.86 4.93 -8.07
N GLU A 106 -18.59 5.29 -8.24
CA GLU A 106 -17.54 5.05 -7.27
C GLU A 106 -17.14 6.35 -6.59
N VAL A 107 -17.13 6.35 -5.27
CA VAL A 107 -16.73 7.51 -4.48
C VAL A 107 -15.28 7.33 -4.03
N ARG A 108 -14.41 8.25 -4.44
CA ARG A 108 -13.00 8.26 -4.05
C ARG A 108 -12.83 9.04 -2.76
N THR A 109 -12.04 8.49 -1.85
CA THR A 109 -11.83 9.03 -0.50
C THR A 109 -10.34 9.15 -0.19
N PRO A 110 -9.98 9.91 0.85
CA PRO A 110 -8.70 9.70 1.52
C PRO A 110 -8.55 8.22 1.94
N PRO A 111 -7.31 7.73 2.18
CA PRO A 111 -7.10 6.34 2.53
C PRO A 111 -7.85 5.95 3.81
N PRO A 112 -8.49 4.78 3.85
CA PRO A 112 -9.14 4.27 5.06
C PRO A 112 -8.12 3.95 6.17
N ALA A 113 -8.61 3.70 7.39
CA ALA A 113 -7.76 3.26 8.50
C ALA A 113 -6.93 2.03 8.14
N LEU A 114 -5.65 2.09 8.53
CA LEU A 114 -4.75 0.95 8.44
C LEU A 114 -5.25 -0.20 9.32
N HIS A 115 -5.08 -1.42 8.85
CA HIS A 115 -5.49 -2.62 9.58
C HIS A 115 -4.31 -3.20 10.34
N ASN A 116 -4.63 -3.98 11.39
CA ASN A 116 -3.65 -4.76 12.14
C ASN A 116 -2.40 -3.94 12.52
N VAL A 117 -2.62 -2.73 13.05
CA VAL A 117 -1.51 -1.88 13.52
C VAL A 117 -1.07 -2.39 14.88
N TRP A 118 0.20 -2.77 15.01
CA TRP A 118 0.76 -3.23 16.28
C TRP A 118 2.21 -2.79 16.45
N VAL A 119 2.64 -2.70 17.71
CA VAL A 119 3.97 -2.22 18.10
C VAL A 119 4.75 -3.34 18.75
N LYS A 120 5.98 -3.56 18.28
CA LYS A 120 7.00 -4.38 18.94
C LYS A 120 7.98 -3.46 19.66
N PRO A 121 7.78 -3.20 20.97
CA PRO A 121 8.72 -2.42 21.74
C PRO A 121 9.99 -3.22 22.06
N SER A 122 11.09 -2.51 22.22
CA SER A 122 12.37 -2.98 22.79
C SER A 122 12.79 -1.99 23.89
N THR A 123 14.08 -1.88 24.19
CA THR A 123 14.59 -1.01 25.27
C THR A 123 14.60 0.47 24.87
N ILE A 124 15.22 0.81 23.74
CA ILE A 124 15.35 2.20 23.24
C ILE A 124 14.72 2.40 21.86
N LEU A 125 14.04 1.38 21.36
CA LEU A 125 13.47 1.34 20.02
C LEU A 125 12.10 0.67 20.04
N ALA A 126 11.27 0.98 19.06
CA ALA A 126 10.00 0.31 18.84
C ALA A 126 9.74 0.17 17.34
N ASN A 127 9.35 -1.02 16.91
CA ASN A 127 8.98 -1.29 15.52
C ASN A 127 7.45 -1.25 15.42
N ILE A 128 6.91 -0.33 14.61
CA ILE A 128 5.47 -0.22 14.34
C ILE A 128 5.21 -0.93 13.02
N LEU A 129 4.21 -1.81 12.96
CA LEU A 129 3.81 -2.52 11.75
C LEU A 129 2.33 -2.31 11.48
N TRP A 130 1.97 -2.33 10.20
CA TRP A 130 0.60 -2.13 9.74
C TRP A 130 0.31 -2.89 8.44
N GLU A 131 -0.97 -3.09 8.19
CA GLU A 131 -1.51 -3.60 6.94
C GLU A 131 -2.38 -2.54 6.25
N VAL A 132 -2.39 -2.55 4.92
CA VAL A 132 -3.16 -1.60 4.11
C VAL A 132 -4.50 -2.23 3.76
N ALA A 133 -5.59 -1.62 4.23
CA ALA A 133 -6.96 -2.07 3.94
C ALA A 133 -7.40 -1.75 2.52
N GLY A 134 -6.97 -0.59 2.02
CA GLY A 134 -7.37 -0.02 0.76
C GLY A 134 -6.76 1.36 0.58
N THR A 135 -7.00 1.98 -0.57
CA THR A 135 -6.35 3.25 -0.93
C THR A 135 -7.32 4.41 -1.14
N GLY A 136 -8.63 4.14 -1.03
CA GLY A 136 -9.69 5.13 -1.29
C GLY A 136 -9.85 5.51 -2.76
N GLY A 137 -9.36 4.67 -3.70
CA GLY A 137 -9.50 4.89 -5.14
C GLY A 137 -8.35 5.66 -5.80
N TYR A 138 -7.42 6.21 -5.02
CA TYR A 138 -6.15 6.77 -5.50
C TYR A 138 -4.96 6.02 -4.92
N PRO A 139 -3.80 5.97 -5.60
CA PRO A 139 -2.61 5.36 -5.01
C PRO A 139 -2.14 6.11 -3.75
N ILE A 140 -1.65 5.36 -2.77
CA ILE A 140 -1.01 5.92 -1.57
C ILE A 140 0.33 6.55 -1.98
N ILE A 141 0.57 7.78 -1.54
CA ILE A 141 1.78 8.56 -1.81
C ILE A 141 2.84 8.24 -0.76
N ASP A 142 2.47 8.30 0.52
CA ASP A 142 3.32 8.00 1.67
C ASP A 142 2.50 7.57 2.88
N PHE A 143 3.21 7.08 3.90
CA PHE A 143 2.70 7.00 5.26
C PHE A 143 3.42 8.03 6.12
N THR A 144 2.72 8.52 7.13
CA THR A 144 3.31 9.37 8.16
C THR A 144 3.01 8.77 9.52
N ALA A 145 4.03 8.74 10.38
CA ALA A 145 3.92 8.24 11.73
C ALA A 145 4.50 9.24 12.72
N GLU A 146 3.87 9.32 13.89
CA GLU A 146 4.26 10.21 14.97
C GLU A 146 4.15 9.48 16.31
N TYR A 147 4.85 9.99 17.31
CA TYR A 147 4.84 9.42 18.65
C TYR A 147 4.82 10.50 19.72
N ARG A 148 4.32 10.16 20.90
CA ARG A 148 4.39 11.00 22.10
C ARG A 148 4.43 10.12 23.35
N LEU A 149 4.82 10.71 24.48
CA LEU A 149 4.64 10.03 25.77
C LEU A 149 3.15 9.83 26.04
N LYS A 150 2.80 8.66 26.59
CA LYS A 150 1.42 8.40 26.99
C LYS A 150 1.04 9.39 28.10
N PRO A 151 -0.02 10.19 27.93
CA PRO A 151 -0.41 11.18 28.93
C PRO A 151 -0.81 10.47 30.23
N VAL A 152 -0.30 10.97 31.35
CA VAL A 152 -0.73 10.55 32.69
C VAL A 152 -2.10 11.18 32.95
N ALA A 153 -2.98 10.45 33.63
CA ALA A 153 -4.32 10.96 33.96
C ALA A 153 -4.21 12.27 34.77
N GLY A 154 -4.68 13.37 34.17
CA GLY A 154 -4.66 14.70 34.79
C GLY A 154 -3.55 15.64 34.30
N GLU A 155 -2.66 15.19 33.41
CA GLU A 155 -1.66 16.03 32.74
C GLU A 155 -2.08 16.35 31.30
N GLU A 156 -1.69 17.52 30.81
CA GLU A 156 -1.89 17.87 29.41
C GLU A 156 -1.00 16.99 28.52
N PRO A 157 -1.53 16.41 27.42
CA PRO A 157 -0.72 15.58 26.54
C PRO A 157 0.38 16.40 25.86
N GLU A 158 1.58 15.82 25.80
CA GLU A 158 2.65 16.40 24.97
C GLU A 158 2.26 16.46 23.49
N ASP A 159 2.87 17.42 22.79
CA ASP A 159 2.81 17.50 21.34
C ASP A 159 3.37 16.24 20.67
N TRP A 160 2.77 15.87 19.55
CA TRP A 160 3.22 14.75 18.74
C TRP A 160 4.57 15.06 18.10
N LYS A 161 5.50 14.12 18.23
CA LYS A 161 6.85 14.19 17.66
C LYS A 161 6.89 13.37 16.38
N PRO A 162 7.43 13.90 15.27
CA PRO A 162 7.52 13.16 14.02
C PRO A 162 8.51 12.00 14.12
N ILE A 163 8.17 10.87 13.52
CA ILE A 163 9.10 9.75 13.32
C ILE A 163 9.90 10.03 12.04
N THR A 164 11.21 9.75 12.06
CA THR A 164 12.09 9.95 10.90
C THR A 164 12.28 8.64 10.14
N PRO A 165 12.08 8.59 8.81
CA PRO A 165 11.66 9.68 7.93
C PRO A 165 10.17 10.04 8.08
N THR A 166 9.83 11.33 7.89
CA THR A 166 8.44 11.83 7.96
C THR A 166 7.56 11.28 6.84
N HIS A 167 8.13 11.07 5.65
CA HIS A 167 7.46 10.48 4.50
C HIS A 167 7.98 9.06 4.29
N ILE A 168 7.21 8.10 4.77
CA ILE A 168 7.53 6.67 4.68
C ILE A 168 7.05 6.17 3.31
N PRO A 169 7.89 5.44 2.54
CA PRO A 169 7.52 4.95 1.21
C PRO A 169 6.21 4.15 1.19
N PRO A 170 5.43 4.20 0.09
CA PRO A 170 4.13 3.53 0.00
C PRO A 170 4.22 1.99 0.00
N ASN A 171 5.42 1.45 -0.24
CA ASN A 171 5.68 0.01 -0.16
C ASN A 171 6.14 -0.45 1.24
N SER A 172 6.24 0.44 2.22
CA SER A 172 6.61 0.08 3.59
C SER A 172 5.40 -0.42 4.37
N ARG A 173 5.60 -1.46 5.19
CA ARG A 173 4.61 -2.02 6.13
C ARG A 173 5.06 -1.93 7.58
N GLN A 174 6.20 -1.28 7.80
CA GLN A 174 6.79 -1.10 9.12
C GLN A 174 7.67 0.14 9.17
N ILE A 175 7.87 0.68 10.37
CA ILE A 175 8.84 1.72 10.67
C ILE A 175 9.45 1.51 12.06
N ASP A 176 10.75 1.77 12.16
CA ASP A 176 11.47 1.77 13.43
C ASP A 176 11.51 3.17 14.03
N VAL A 177 11.15 3.27 15.31
CA VAL A 177 11.28 4.47 16.12
C VAL A 177 12.50 4.30 17.02
N TYR A 178 13.41 5.27 16.98
CA TYR A 178 14.65 5.25 17.75
C TYR A 178 14.63 6.27 18.89
N HIS A 179 15.63 6.18 19.77
CA HIS A 179 15.86 7.12 20.87
C HIS A 179 14.69 7.23 21.84
N LEU A 180 13.99 6.11 22.07
CA LEU A 180 12.98 6.00 23.13
C LEU A 180 13.67 5.84 24.49
N VAL A 181 12.99 6.32 25.54
CA VAL A 181 13.44 6.11 26.92
C VAL A 181 13.00 4.71 27.36
N PRO A 182 13.87 3.93 28.03
CA PRO A 182 13.51 2.62 28.59
C PRO A 182 12.40 2.70 29.64
N ASN A 183 11.67 1.61 29.84
CA ASN A 183 10.61 1.50 30.85
C ASN A 183 9.54 2.62 30.78
N THR A 184 9.20 3.05 29.57
CA THR A 184 8.35 4.21 29.31
C THR A 184 7.25 3.85 28.32
N THR A 185 6.02 4.29 28.60
CA THR A 185 4.87 4.06 27.71
C THR A 185 4.71 5.21 26.73
N TYR A 186 4.64 4.87 25.44
CA TYR A 186 4.44 5.80 24.34
C TYR A 186 3.11 5.51 23.63
N SER A 187 2.49 6.56 23.12
CA SER A 187 1.43 6.49 22.12
C SER A 187 2.04 6.74 20.75
N PHE A 188 1.73 5.89 19.79
CA PHE A 188 2.14 6.00 18.40
C PHE A 188 0.90 6.16 17.53
N ARG A 189 0.99 7.00 16.51
CA ARG A 189 -0.08 7.12 15.51
C ARG A 189 0.48 7.03 14.11
N VAL A 190 -0.26 6.40 13.22
CA VAL A 190 0.12 6.20 11.82
C VAL A 190 -1.10 6.35 10.92
N TRP A 191 -0.89 6.94 9.74
CA TRP A 191 -1.90 7.07 8.70
C TRP A 191 -1.25 7.03 7.32
N ALA A 192 -2.09 6.78 6.30
CA ALA A 192 -1.70 6.86 4.89
C ALA A 192 -2.18 8.18 4.27
N THR A 193 -1.44 8.68 3.27
CA THR A 193 -1.78 9.88 2.53
C THR A 193 -1.96 9.55 1.05
N ASN A 194 -3.04 10.04 0.42
CA ASN A 194 -3.19 10.01 -1.04
C ASN A 194 -3.40 11.45 -1.57
N GLN A 195 -3.74 11.60 -2.85
CA GLN A 195 -3.94 12.93 -3.45
C GLN A 195 -5.13 13.72 -2.86
N LEU A 196 -6.10 13.05 -2.23
CA LEU A 196 -7.19 13.71 -1.50
C LEU A 196 -6.77 14.14 -0.09
N GLY A 197 -5.58 13.72 0.36
CA GLY A 197 -4.95 14.15 1.59
C GLY A 197 -4.79 13.04 2.62
N LYS A 198 -4.80 13.46 3.89
CA LYS A 198 -4.58 12.61 5.05
C LYS A 198 -5.75 11.66 5.27
N GLY A 199 -5.44 10.37 5.34
CA GLY A 199 -6.39 9.32 5.71
C GLY A 199 -6.68 9.25 7.21
N GLU A 200 -7.42 8.22 7.60
CA GLU A 200 -7.78 7.99 8.99
C GLU A 200 -6.55 7.60 9.84
N VAL A 201 -6.49 8.14 11.05
CA VAL A 201 -5.35 7.98 11.97
C VAL A 201 -5.61 6.81 12.90
N VAL A 202 -4.67 5.89 12.95
CA VAL A 202 -4.71 4.75 13.88
C VAL A 202 -3.70 5.01 15.00
N GLU A 203 -4.18 5.04 16.24
CA GLU A 203 -3.36 5.20 17.45
C GLU A 203 -3.19 3.86 18.19
N VAL A 204 -1.97 3.55 18.58
CA VAL A 204 -1.58 2.32 19.29
C VAL A 204 -0.57 2.66 20.39
N GLU A 205 -0.56 1.85 21.45
CA GLU A 205 0.34 2.06 22.58
C GLU A 205 1.48 1.03 22.58
N GLY A 206 2.66 1.44 23.05
CA GLY A 206 3.80 0.55 23.27
C GLY A 206 4.57 0.93 24.53
N HIS A 207 4.91 -0.06 25.35
CA HIS A 207 5.72 0.13 26.55
C HIS A 207 7.13 -0.40 26.31
N THR A 208 8.14 0.47 26.37
CA THR A 208 9.54 0.07 26.19
C THR A 208 9.99 -0.81 27.35
N HIS A 209 10.80 -1.82 27.03
CA HIS A 209 11.35 -2.71 28.03
C HIS A 209 12.52 -2.07 28.77
N TYR A 210 12.82 -2.59 29.96
CA TYR A 210 14.09 -2.36 30.63
C TYR A 210 14.93 -3.62 30.46
N SER A 211 15.65 -3.74 29.34
CA SER A 211 16.61 -4.83 29.16
C SER A 211 18.02 -4.33 29.50
N VAL A 212 18.62 -4.99 30.48
CA VAL A 212 20.06 -4.88 30.80
C VAL A 212 20.86 -5.84 29.91
N GLU A 213 20.20 -6.68 29.10
CA GLU A 213 20.82 -7.76 28.33
C GLU A 213 21.77 -7.22 27.25
N GLU A 214 21.46 -6.08 26.61
CA GLU A 214 22.40 -5.47 25.66
C GLU A 214 23.64 -4.90 26.38
N LEU A 215 23.46 -4.37 27.60
CA LEU A 215 24.56 -3.90 28.44
C LEU A 215 25.39 -5.09 28.97
N GLU A 216 24.75 -6.19 29.33
CA GLU A 216 25.39 -7.44 29.77
C GLU A 216 26.07 -8.17 28.61
N LEU A 217 25.49 -8.18 27.42
CA LEU A 217 26.10 -8.71 26.20
C LEU A 217 27.33 -7.90 25.82
N ALA A 218 27.24 -6.56 25.83
CA ALA A 218 28.41 -5.70 25.62
C ALA A 218 29.48 -5.96 26.68
N ARG A 219 29.09 -6.12 27.96
CA ARG A 219 30.00 -6.49 29.04
C ARG A 219 30.63 -7.87 28.85
N HIS A 220 29.88 -8.85 28.34
CA HIS A 220 30.37 -10.19 28.04
C HIS A 220 31.29 -10.22 26.82
N LEU A 221 30.98 -9.47 25.76
CA LEU A 221 31.84 -9.33 24.58
C LEU A 221 33.15 -8.63 24.91
N LEU A 222 33.11 -7.68 25.85
CA LEU A 222 34.29 -6.97 26.33
C LEU A 222 34.95 -7.66 27.55
N ALA A 223 34.38 -8.77 28.04
CA ALA A 223 34.96 -9.51 29.14
C ALA A 223 36.29 -10.13 28.71
N GLY A 224 37.38 -9.63 29.30
CA GLY A 224 38.74 -10.04 28.95
C GLY A 224 39.51 -9.02 28.11
N VAL A 225 38.89 -7.93 27.64
CA VAL A 225 39.62 -6.84 26.97
C VAL A 225 40.60 -6.14 27.93
N GLU A 226 40.25 -6.05 29.22
CA GLU A 226 41.16 -5.51 30.25
C GLU A 226 42.40 -6.40 30.47
N ASN A 227 42.28 -7.69 30.20
CA ASN A 227 43.37 -8.66 30.28
C ASN A 227 44.11 -8.84 28.94
N PHE A 228 43.72 -8.10 27.89
CA PHE A 228 44.32 -8.21 26.56
C PHE A 228 45.63 -7.41 26.50
N ASP A 229 46.76 -8.11 26.66
CA ASP A 229 48.08 -7.50 26.49
C ASP A 229 48.40 -7.31 25.00
N THR A 230 48.23 -6.06 24.55
CA THR A 230 48.56 -5.63 23.18
C THR A 230 50.01 -5.94 22.78
N ARG A 231 50.95 -6.01 23.73
CA ARG A 231 52.36 -6.32 23.45
C ARG A 231 52.55 -7.77 23.06
N VAL A 232 51.86 -8.68 23.74
CA VAL A 232 51.89 -10.12 23.44
C VAL A 232 51.23 -10.38 22.08
N TRP A 233 50.12 -9.71 21.80
CA TRP A 233 49.44 -9.83 20.51
C TRP A 233 50.31 -9.30 19.35
N VAL A 234 50.91 -8.12 19.48
CA VAL A 234 51.82 -7.57 18.46
C VAL A 234 53.04 -8.47 18.26
N ALA A 235 53.60 -9.04 19.33
CA ALA A 235 54.70 -10.00 19.22
C ALA A 235 54.27 -11.26 18.46
N ALA A 236 53.10 -11.82 18.76
CA ALA A 236 52.58 -12.99 18.06
C ALA A 236 52.33 -12.71 16.56
N VAL A 237 51.72 -11.57 16.23
CA VAL A 237 51.53 -11.13 14.83
C VAL A 237 52.88 -10.94 14.13
N GLY A 238 53.85 -10.32 14.81
CA GLY A 238 55.21 -10.15 14.28
C GLY A 238 55.91 -11.48 14.00
N ILE A 239 55.76 -12.47 14.87
CA ILE A 239 56.30 -13.82 14.67
C ILE A 239 55.66 -14.47 13.44
N VAL A 240 54.33 -14.44 13.32
CA VAL A 240 53.61 -15.05 12.19
C VAL A 240 53.97 -14.36 10.87
N MET A 241 54.01 -13.03 10.85
CA MET A 241 54.39 -12.27 9.65
C MET A 241 55.86 -12.52 9.28
N GLY A 242 56.74 -12.63 10.28
CA GLY A 242 58.14 -12.96 10.09
C GLY A 242 58.34 -14.37 9.51
N THR A 243 57.63 -15.38 10.03
CA THR A 243 57.72 -16.74 9.48
C THR A 243 57.18 -16.82 8.06
N LEU A 244 56.06 -16.15 7.76
CA LEU A 244 55.51 -16.06 6.41
C LEU A 244 56.50 -15.39 5.44
N MET A 245 57.17 -14.31 5.86
CA MET A 245 58.20 -13.64 5.05
C MET A 245 59.40 -14.55 4.79
N ILE A 246 59.90 -15.26 5.79
CA ILE A 246 61.03 -16.20 5.64
C ILE A 246 60.64 -17.34 4.70
N LEU A 247 59.45 -17.92 4.85
CA LEU A 247 58.95 -18.96 3.96
C LEU A 247 58.76 -18.43 2.54
N GLY A 248 58.25 -17.21 2.37
CA GLY A 248 58.11 -16.54 1.07
C GLY A 248 59.45 -16.30 0.38
N LEU A 249 60.45 -15.80 1.11
CA LEU A 249 61.80 -15.60 0.58
C LEU A 249 62.50 -16.94 0.30
N GLY A 250 62.34 -17.92 1.17
CA GLY A 250 62.90 -19.27 0.99
C GLY A 250 62.32 -19.98 -0.22
N THR A 251 61.00 -19.92 -0.41
CA THR A 251 60.34 -20.45 -1.60
C THR A 251 60.79 -19.71 -2.86
N CYS A 252 60.86 -18.38 -2.83
CA CYS A 252 61.37 -17.58 -3.94
C CYS A 252 62.83 -17.95 -4.30
N TYR A 253 63.69 -18.16 -3.30
CA TYR A 253 65.08 -18.57 -3.50
C TYR A 253 65.18 -19.98 -4.11
N LEU A 254 64.39 -20.94 -3.61
CA LEU A 254 64.35 -22.30 -4.17
C LEU A 254 63.86 -22.29 -5.62
N LEU A 255 62.81 -21.53 -5.92
CA LEU A 255 62.32 -21.35 -7.29
C LEU A 255 63.36 -20.67 -8.18
N TYR A 256 64.05 -19.63 -7.70
CA TYR A 256 65.15 -18.98 -8.42
C TYR A 256 66.28 -19.97 -8.72
N ARG A 257 66.61 -20.85 -7.77
CA ARG A 257 67.65 -21.87 -7.94
C ARG A 257 67.22 -22.94 -8.95
N GLU A 258 65.97 -23.39 -8.94
CA GLU A 258 65.42 -24.31 -9.95
C GLU A 258 65.38 -23.66 -11.34
N CYS A 259 64.99 -22.39 -11.45
CA CYS A 259 65.02 -21.65 -12.72
C CYS A 259 66.44 -21.37 -13.23
N LYS A 260 67.44 -21.30 -12.35
CA LYS A 260 68.85 -21.08 -12.70
C LYS A 260 69.63 -22.39 -12.87
N ALA A 261 69.07 -23.53 -12.45
CA ALA A 261 69.59 -24.83 -12.84
C ALA A 261 69.49 -24.91 -14.37
N PRO A 262 70.60 -25.02 -15.10
CA PRO A 262 70.56 -25.05 -16.55
C PRO A 262 69.76 -26.28 -17.01
N SER A 263 68.85 -26.06 -17.95
CA SER A 263 68.31 -27.08 -18.84
C SER A 263 69.47 -27.57 -19.74
N GLY A 264 70.42 -28.31 -19.18
CA GLY A 264 71.27 -29.21 -19.95
C GLY A 264 70.52 -30.54 -20.03
N GLY A 265 69.71 -30.81 -21.05
CA GLY A 265 70.16 -30.81 -22.43
C GLY A 265 70.67 -32.22 -22.73
N ALA A 266 69.74 -33.08 -23.12
CA ALA A 266 70.05 -34.33 -23.78
C ALA A 266 70.91 -34.08 -25.04
N GLY A 267 71.88 -34.97 -25.29
CA GLY A 267 72.51 -35.14 -26.61
C GLY A 267 74.02 -35.42 -26.58
N GLY A 268 74.42 -36.64 -26.93
CA GLY A 268 75.74 -36.95 -27.50
C GLY A 268 76.42 -38.21 -26.96
N ASP A 269 76.22 -39.31 -27.70
CA ASP A 269 76.89 -40.63 -27.72
C ASP A 269 76.73 -41.63 -26.56
#